data_AF-A0A2V7Y4P5-F1
#
_entry.id   AF-A0A2V7Y4P5-F1
#
_cell.length_a   1.000
_cell.length_b   1.000
_cell.length_c   1.000
_cell.angle_alpha   90.00
_cell.angle_beta   90.00
_cell.angle_gamma   90.00
#
_symmetry.space_group_name_H-M   'P 1'
#
loop_
_entity.id
_entity.type
_entity.pdbx_description
1 polymer ?
#
loop_
_entity_poly.entity_id
_entity_poly.type
_entity_poly.pdbx_seq_one_letter_code
_entity_poly.pdbx_strand_id
1 'polypeptide(L)'
;MKKYIIIMLMISAAAFAATEKKINPKPVVRDKSTVTLDVKDEDVRDILKSMQKQCGIKNLAIDPQVQGKATFYVRAVPCANAFDLVGRVFGLRIVTYSSSLKAVEKRP
;
A
#
# COMPACT_ATOMS: atom_id res chain seq x y z
N MET A 1 -19.58 47.49 53.73
CA MET A 1 -19.76 46.36 54.66
C MET A 1 -19.69 45.06 53.86
N LYS A 2 -18.79 44.15 54.26
CA LYS A 2 -18.71 42.69 53.98
C LYS A 2 -18.72 42.25 52.49
N LYS A 3 -17.56 41.87 51.93
CA LYS A 3 -16.90 40.54 52.00
C LYS A 3 -17.81 39.42 51.51
N TYR A 4 -17.46 38.78 50.38
CA TYR A 4 -17.52 37.34 50.00
C TYR A 4 -17.10 37.27 48.52
N ILE A 5 -15.81 37.15 48.15
CA ILE A 5 -15.04 35.89 48.00
C ILE A 5 -15.93 34.69 47.67
N ILE A 6 -16.11 34.42 46.36
CA ILE A 6 -16.25 33.05 45.84
C ILE A 6 -15.32 32.94 44.64
N ILE A 7 -14.22 32.23 44.88
CA ILE A 7 -13.19 31.87 43.92
C ILE A 7 -13.81 30.75 43.06
N MET A 8 -14.28 31.08 41.86
CA MET A 8 -14.59 30.05 40.87
C MET A 8 -13.29 29.56 40.25
N LEU A 9 -12.94 28.35 40.63
CA LEU A 9 -11.82 27.55 40.18
C LEU A 9 -12.03 27.25 38.68
N MET A 10 -11.44 28.09 37.82
CA MET A 10 -11.34 27.83 36.39
C MET A 10 -10.43 26.61 36.20
N ILE A 11 -11.04 25.47 35.92
CA ILE A 11 -10.38 24.28 35.41
C ILE A 11 -9.74 24.68 34.08
N SER A 12 -8.43 24.91 34.07
CA SER A 12 -7.69 25.05 32.82
C SER A 12 -7.69 23.69 32.13
N ALA A 13 -8.71 23.43 31.31
CA ALA A 13 -8.66 22.35 30.34
C ALA A 13 -7.51 22.69 29.39
N ALA A 14 -6.38 21.99 29.55
CA ALA A 14 -5.33 21.99 28.55
C ALA A 14 -5.94 21.44 27.26
N ALA A 15 -6.31 22.34 26.35
CA ALA A 15 -6.72 21.98 25.01
C ALA A 15 -5.49 21.46 24.26
N PHE A 16 -5.22 20.16 24.41
CA PHE A 16 -4.41 19.43 23.45
C PHE A 16 -5.17 19.44 22.12
N ALA A 17 -4.90 20.46 21.30
CA ALA A 17 -5.30 20.49 19.91
C ALA A 17 -4.47 19.45 19.16
N ALA A 18 -4.87 18.18 19.25
CA ALA A 18 -4.42 17.15 18.34
C ALA A 18 -4.98 17.51 16.96
N THR A 19 -4.14 18.08 16.09
CA THR A 19 -4.44 18.22 14.67
C THR A 19 -4.63 16.83 14.08
N GLU A 20 -5.88 16.37 14.03
CA GLU A 20 -6.27 15.18 13.30
C GLU A 20 -5.96 15.42 11.82
N LYS A 21 -4.88 14.81 11.34
CA LYS A 21 -4.60 14.71 9.92
C LYS A 21 -5.80 14.01 9.28
N LYS A 22 -6.67 14.76 8.59
CA LYS A 22 -7.76 14.17 7.78
C LYS A 22 -7.15 13.25 6.74
N ILE A 23 -7.08 11.97 7.06
CA ILE A 23 -6.71 10.92 6.12
C ILE A 23 -7.92 10.81 5.20
N ASN A 24 -7.87 11.49 4.04
CA ASN A 24 -8.80 11.19 2.97
C ASN A 24 -8.57 9.72 2.58
N PRO A 25 -9.54 8.81 2.80
CA PRO A 25 -9.35 7.42 2.42
C PRO A 25 -9.09 7.38 0.92
N LYS A 26 -7.90 6.92 0.54
CA LYS A 26 -7.54 6.70 -0.86
C LYS A 26 -8.66 5.85 -1.48
N PRO A 27 -9.21 6.24 -2.65
CA PRO A 27 -10.27 5.47 -3.29
C PRO A 27 -9.83 4.01 -3.38
N VAL A 28 -10.57 3.14 -2.69
CA VAL A 28 -10.32 1.70 -2.72
C VAL A 28 -10.73 1.26 -4.11
N VAL A 29 -9.77 1.19 -5.03
CA VAL A 29 -10.00 0.65 -6.37
C VAL A 29 -10.45 -0.80 -6.14
N ARG A 30 -11.75 -1.05 -6.32
CA ARG A 30 -12.37 -2.37 -6.17
C ARG A 30 -12.02 -3.22 -7.38
N ASP A 31 -10.74 -3.51 -7.53
CA ASP A 31 -10.25 -4.45 -8.51
C ASP A 31 -10.66 -5.85 -8.04
N LYS A 32 -11.68 -6.43 -8.68
CA LYS A 32 -12.21 -7.76 -8.34
C LYS A 32 -11.28 -8.89 -8.81
N SER A 33 -10.20 -8.55 -9.52
CA SER A 33 -9.24 -9.50 -10.03
C SER A 33 -8.45 -10.15 -8.88
N THR A 34 -8.33 -11.47 -8.95
CA THR A 34 -7.54 -12.26 -8.00
C THR A 34 -6.46 -13.04 -8.74
N VAL A 35 -5.40 -13.39 -8.03
CA VAL A 35 -4.26 -14.13 -8.55
C VAL A 35 -3.98 -15.34 -7.67
N THR A 36 -3.53 -16.43 -8.30
CA THR A 36 -2.97 -17.60 -7.62
C THR A 36 -1.57 -17.81 -8.16
N LEU A 37 -0.59 -17.91 -7.26
CA LEU A 37 0.82 -18.09 -7.61
C LEU A 37 1.40 -19.23 -6.76
N ASP A 38 2.06 -20.17 -7.42
CA ASP A 38 2.92 -21.18 -6.81
C ASP A 38 4.35 -20.90 -7.29
N VAL A 39 5.03 -20.03 -6.56
CA VAL A 39 6.36 -19.53 -6.90
C VAL A 39 7.40 -20.37 -6.20
N LYS A 40 8.34 -20.95 -6.95
CA LYS A 40 9.43 -21.80 -6.43
C LYS A 40 10.76 -21.41 -7.07
N ASP A 41 11.62 -20.75 -6.31
CA ASP A 41 12.92 -20.23 -6.77
C ASP A 41 12.85 -19.48 -8.11
N GLU A 42 11.81 -18.67 -8.27
CA GLU A 42 11.47 -18.02 -9.53
C GLU A 42 11.95 -16.56 -9.54
N ASP A 43 12.37 -16.07 -10.72
CA ASP A 43 12.81 -14.68 -10.89
C ASP A 43 11.64 -13.70 -10.73
N VAL A 44 11.88 -12.60 -10.04
CA VAL A 44 10.89 -11.54 -9.79
C VAL A 44 10.24 -11.02 -11.08
N ARG A 45 10.96 -10.97 -12.20
CA ARG A 45 10.43 -10.51 -13.49
C ARG A 45 9.41 -11.47 -14.04
N ASP A 46 9.62 -12.77 -13.86
CA ASP A 46 8.71 -13.81 -14.33
C ASP A 46 7.44 -13.86 -13.46
N ILE A 47 7.61 -13.71 -12.14
CA ILE A 47 6.51 -13.52 -11.19
C ILE A 47 5.64 -12.32 -11.60
N LEU A 48 6.26 -11.15 -11.82
CA LEU A 48 5.56 -9.91 -12.19
C LEU A 48 4.83 -10.03 -13.53
N LYS A 49 5.42 -10.72 -14.52
CA LYS A 49 4.75 -11.02 -15.80
C LYS A 49 3.59 -11.98 -15.64
N SER A 50 3.70 -13.00 -14.78
CA SER A 50 2.60 -13.91 -14.47
C SER A 50 1.43 -13.14 -13.86
N MET A 51 1.73 -12.25 -12.90
CA MET A 51 0.73 -11.37 -12.30
C MET A 51 0.12 -10.41 -13.32
N GLN A 52 0.92 -9.82 -14.23
CA GLN A 52 0.41 -8.96 -15.29
C GLN A 52 -0.70 -9.65 -16.09
N LYS A 53 -0.45 -10.90 -16.50
CA LYS A 53 -1.41 -11.70 -17.29
C LYS A 53 -2.67 -12.02 -16.49
N GLN A 54 -2.53 -12.52 -15.26
CA GLN A 54 -3.66 -12.92 -14.43
C GLN A 54 -4.52 -11.72 -13.97
N CYS A 55 -3.87 -10.59 -13.68
CA CYS A 55 -4.54 -9.37 -13.22
C CYS A 55 -5.01 -8.45 -14.35
N GLY A 56 -4.87 -8.83 -15.62
CA GLY A 56 -5.34 -8.04 -16.76
C GLY A 56 -4.65 -6.69 -16.96
N ILE A 57 -3.39 -6.56 -16.53
CA ILE A 57 -2.62 -5.31 -16.69
C ILE A 57 -2.11 -5.23 -18.13
N LYS A 58 -2.59 -4.24 -18.88
CA LYS A 58 -2.23 -4.06 -20.29
C LYS A 58 -0.73 -3.78 -20.49
N ASN A 59 -0.17 -2.86 -19.69
CA ASN A 59 1.23 -2.46 -19.81
C ASN A 59 1.91 -2.50 -18.44
N LEU A 60 3.07 -3.16 -18.38
CA LEU A 60 3.92 -3.26 -17.20
C LEU A 60 5.34 -2.86 -17.58
N ALA A 61 5.84 -1.78 -16.98
CA ALA A 61 7.25 -1.41 -17.06
C ALA A 61 7.98 -1.96 -15.83
N ILE A 62 9.11 -2.63 -16.02
CA ILE A 62 9.94 -3.16 -14.93
C ILE A 62 11.31 -2.50 -15.06
N ASP A 63 11.74 -1.79 -14.01
CA ASP A 63 13.04 -1.15 -13.97
C ASP A 63 14.17 -2.19 -14.19
N PRO A 64 15.19 -1.89 -15.02
CA PRO A 64 16.31 -2.79 -15.27
C PRO A 64 17.04 -3.29 -14.02
N GLN A 65 16.98 -2.59 -12.89
CA GLN A 65 17.63 -2.98 -11.64
C GLN A 65 16.79 -3.96 -10.79
N VAL A 66 15.55 -4.27 -11.19
CA VAL A 66 14.70 -5.24 -10.50
C VAL A 66 15.24 -6.65 -10.75
N GLN A 67 15.65 -7.31 -9.68
CA GLN A 67 16.28 -8.63 -9.71
C GLN A 67 16.03 -9.39 -8.40
N GLY A 68 16.19 -10.71 -8.44
CA GLY A 68 16.10 -11.59 -7.28
C GLY A 68 15.10 -12.72 -7.48
N LYS A 69 15.19 -13.71 -6.58
CA LYS A 69 14.31 -14.87 -6.57
C LYS A 69 13.55 -15.00 -5.27
N ALA A 70 12.39 -15.64 -5.32
CA ALA A 70 11.63 -15.96 -4.12
C ALA A 70 10.91 -17.31 -4.25
N THR A 71 10.44 -17.81 -3.12
CA THR A 71 9.55 -18.96 -3.01
C THR A 71 8.38 -18.57 -2.12
N PHE A 72 7.17 -18.64 -2.64
CA PHE A 72 5.94 -18.39 -1.88
C PHE A 72 4.72 -18.93 -2.61
N TYR A 73 3.65 -19.15 -1.85
CA TYR A 73 2.36 -19.57 -2.38
C TYR A 73 1.27 -18.60 -1.96
N VAL A 74 0.42 -18.21 -2.91
CA VAL A 74 -0.80 -17.45 -2.65
C VAL A 74 -1.95 -18.02 -3.47
N ARG A 75 -3.16 -18.03 -2.91
CA ARG A 75 -4.36 -18.55 -3.56
C ARG A 75 -5.49 -17.52 -3.53
N ALA A 76 -6.05 -17.22 -4.70
CA ALA A 76 -7.19 -16.32 -4.88
C ALA A 76 -7.02 -14.97 -4.15
N VAL A 77 -5.82 -14.40 -4.17
CA VAL A 77 -5.50 -13.13 -3.50
C VAL A 77 -5.86 -11.96 -4.41
N PRO A 78 -6.50 -10.88 -3.92
CA PRO A 78 -6.74 -9.68 -4.72
C PRO A 78 -5.45 -9.16 -5.33
N CYS A 79 -5.47 -8.81 -6.62
CA CYS A 79 -4.28 -8.39 -7.36
C CYS A 79 -3.54 -7.23 -6.69
N ALA A 80 -4.26 -6.25 -6.15
CA ALA A 80 -3.67 -5.15 -5.39
C ALA A 80 -2.82 -5.64 -4.20
N ASN A 81 -3.32 -6.61 -3.45
CA ASN A 81 -2.62 -7.18 -2.30
C ASN A 81 -1.42 -8.03 -2.73
N ALA A 82 -1.55 -8.76 -3.85
CA ALA A 82 -0.44 -9.54 -4.38
C ALA A 82 0.72 -8.64 -4.87
N PHE A 83 0.42 -7.53 -5.55
CA PHE A 83 1.44 -6.54 -5.93
C PHE A 83 2.09 -5.88 -4.72
N ASP A 84 1.34 -5.60 -3.66
CA ASP A 84 1.90 -5.10 -2.40
C ASP A 84 2.82 -6.14 -1.75
N LEU A 85 2.40 -7.41 -1.69
CA LEU A 85 3.21 -8.50 -1.15
C LEU A 85 4.53 -8.65 -1.91
N VAL A 86 4.48 -8.79 -3.23
CA VAL A 86 5.69 -8.90 -4.07
C VAL A 86 6.56 -7.65 -3.93
N GLY A 87 5.94 -6.48 -3.87
CA GLY A 87 6.64 -5.23 -3.59
C GLY A 87 7.39 -5.24 -2.25
N ARG A 88 6.84 -5.84 -1.20
CA ARG A 88 7.50 -5.96 0.10
C ARG A 88 8.62 -7.00 0.08
N VAL A 89 8.38 -8.17 -0.52
CA VAL A 89 9.35 -9.28 -0.58
C VAL A 89 10.65 -8.84 -1.25
N PHE A 90 10.54 -8.10 -2.35
CA PHE A 90 11.71 -7.70 -3.16
C PHE A 90 12.18 -6.26 -2.90
N GLY A 91 11.60 -5.55 -1.94
CA GLY A 91 11.95 -4.15 -1.67
C GLY A 91 11.66 -3.23 -2.86
N LEU A 92 10.51 -3.40 -3.51
CA LEU A 92 10.09 -2.65 -4.68
C LEU A 92 9.00 -1.62 -4.34
N ARG A 93 8.82 -0.67 -5.24
CA ARG A 93 7.74 0.31 -5.26
C ARG A 93 6.92 0.10 -6.54
N ILE A 94 5.62 -0.10 -6.37
CA ILE A 94 4.67 -0.27 -7.47
C ILE A 94 3.98 1.07 -7.73
N VAL A 95 4.21 1.66 -8.91
CA VAL A 95 3.63 2.94 -9.32
C VAL A 95 2.52 2.68 -10.32
N THR A 96 1.31 3.19 -10.05
CA THR A 96 0.21 3.12 -11.00
C THR A 96 0.06 4.50 -11.64
N TYR A 97 0.36 4.59 -12.94
CA TYR A 97 0.24 5.84 -13.71
C TYR A 97 -1.16 6.01 -14.27
N SER A 98 -1.80 4.91 -14.68
CA SER A 98 -3.16 4.90 -15.23
C SER A 98 -3.84 3.55 -14.98
N SER A 99 -5.06 3.40 -15.47
CA SER A 99 -5.77 2.12 -15.46
C SER A 99 -5.10 1.04 -16.31
N SER A 100 -4.22 1.41 -17.25
CA SER A 100 -3.59 0.50 -18.21
C SER A 100 -2.07 0.37 -18.04
N LEU A 101 -1.44 1.18 -17.19
CA LEU A 101 0.01 1.23 -17.02
C LEU A 101 0.43 1.21 -15.55
N LYS A 102 1.30 0.25 -15.23
CA LYS A 102 2.02 0.19 -13.96
C LYS A 102 3.52 0.12 -14.21
N ALA A 103 4.30 0.74 -13.33
CA ALA A 103 5.74 0.56 -13.27
C ALA A 103 6.16 -0.07 -11.95
N VAL A 104 7.24 -0.85 -12.02
CA VAL A 104 7.88 -1.51 -10.89
C VAL A 104 9.30 -0.98 -10.78
N GLU A 105 9.58 -0.32 -9.68
CA GLU A 105 10.84 0.39 -9.43
C GLU A 105 11.45 -0.14 -8.13
N LYS A 106 12.77 -0.05 -7.97
CA LYS A 106 13.40 -0.38 -6.68
C LYS A 106 12.98 0.66 -5.64
N ARG A 107 12.75 0.23 -4.39
CA ARG A 107 12.50 1.18 -3.30
C ARG A 107 13.81 1.91 -2.99
N PRO A 108 13.80 3.25 -2.89
CA PRO A 108 14.96 4.02 -2.48
C PRO A 108 15.37 3.71 -1.04
#